data_AF-A0A8S1EIU8-F1
#
_entry.id   AF-A0A8S1EIU8-F1
#
_cell.length_a   1.000
_cell.length_b   1.000
_cell.length_c   1.000
_cell.angle_alpha   90.00
_cell.angle_beta   90.00
_cell.angle_gamma   90.00
#
_symmetry.space_group_name_H-M   'P 1'
#
loop_
_entity.id
_entity.type
_entity.pdbx_description
1 polymer ?
#
loop_
_entity_poly.entity_id
_entity_poly.type
_entity_poly.pdbx_seq_one_letter_code
_entity_poly.pdbx_strand_id
1 'polypeptide(L)'
;MSLQDVSTALRPFFFAVHPDRFAQYPSIRSKNEKALQIFNGYLNDLFPISPFLRPIKVQFSIADSNATNKFKEIQIQLSGTDPVKIVKAALESCQLSTKNLKPISEPVNEFTNNNDDPIATTNLRRRSNMPNLLESLLRQRDEAIRKSKEATFRHSSISDEIDELKKIAGLKDIVFEMSLNDVYIQKCLNDLQLFIDSSKGSRKKAISHAFTRNILRFGQESFTCSDGSIQLGMAETPEMWEQACIEHQVRRRQVDQLNITSEHLAAALGGAQILLPTNKDISEVLNQINSLMTRIWKRDDLTKQLCLAGKQTMIEVTSANGILSIGVDGRIFVPCAIDIQSLTNFLKENREKSVEINHKMQALMNELNESREECIHELKLRSLNWEANLGQRPEKLLDCIYRLRPFDPHFNKSANICE
;
A
#
# COMPACT_ATOMS: atom_id res chain seq x y z
N MET A 1 -14.56 -15.40 11.93
CA MET A 1 -14.49 -15.89 10.53
C MET A 1 -13.61 -14.90 9.79
N SER A 2 -12.41 -15.34 9.38
CA SER A 2 -11.44 -14.52 8.65
C SER A 2 -11.88 -14.31 7.19
N LEU A 3 -11.28 -13.35 6.47
CA LEU A 3 -11.48 -13.19 5.01
C LEU A 3 -11.19 -14.49 4.25
N GLN A 4 -10.23 -15.28 4.74
CA GLN A 4 -9.84 -16.56 4.13
C GLN A 4 -10.90 -17.65 4.35
N ASP A 5 -11.57 -17.67 5.51
CA ASP A 5 -12.71 -18.54 5.77
C ASP A 5 -13.93 -18.15 4.91
N VAL A 6 -14.18 -16.84 4.77
CA VAL A 6 -15.23 -16.27 3.90
C VAL A 6 -15.00 -16.66 2.44
N SER A 7 -13.78 -16.46 1.94
CA SER A 7 -13.39 -16.79 0.55
C SER A 7 -13.51 -18.30 0.28
N THR A 8 -13.11 -19.12 1.24
CA THR A 8 -13.26 -20.58 1.14
C THR A 8 -14.73 -21.00 1.11
N ALA A 9 -15.57 -20.41 1.95
CA ALA A 9 -17.01 -20.68 1.98
C ALA A 9 -17.75 -20.18 0.73
N LEU A 10 -17.29 -19.09 0.12
CA LEU A 10 -17.87 -18.51 -1.10
C LEU A 10 -17.36 -19.12 -2.41
N ARG A 11 -16.39 -20.05 -2.37
CA ARG A 11 -15.86 -20.72 -3.57
C ARG A 11 -16.95 -21.33 -4.46
N PRO A 12 -17.99 -22.01 -3.94
CA PRO A 12 -19.12 -22.49 -4.75
C PRO A 12 -19.92 -21.37 -5.42
N PHE A 13 -20.08 -20.22 -4.74
CA PHE A 13 -20.73 -19.03 -5.28
C PHE A 13 -19.91 -18.43 -6.42
N PHE A 14 -18.60 -18.19 -6.21
CA PHE A 14 -17.71 -17.66 -7.24
C PHE A 14 -17.69 -18.53 -8.50
N PHE A 15 -17.69 -19.85 -8.33
CA PHE A 15 -17.78 -20.77 -9.45
C PHE A 15 -19.09 -20.63 -10.23
N ALA A 16 -20.23 -20.41 -9.54
CA ALA A 16 -21.53 -20.26 -10.21
C ALA A 16 -21.65 -18.98 -11.03
N VAL A 17 -21.07 -17.86 -10.55
CA VAL A 17 -21.20 -16.54 -11.18
C VAL A 17 -19.99 -16.11 -12.02
N HIS A 18 -18.94 -16.95 -12.12
CA HIS A 18 -17.68 -16.58 -12.76
C HIS A 18 -17.85 -16.12 -14.23
N PRO A 19 -17.24 -15.00 -14.65
CA PRO A 19 -17.41 -14.44 -16.00
C PRO A 19 -17.03 -15.42 -17.12
N ASP A 20 -16.02 -16.27 -16.89
CA ASP A 20 -15.55 -17.26 -17.88
C ASP A 20 -16.60 -18.31 -18.25
N ARG A 21 -17.58 -18.58 -17.37
CA ARG A 21 -18.70 -19.48 -17.70
C ARG A 21 -19.68 -18.87 -18.68
N PHE A 22 -19.60 -17.55 -18.89
CA PHE A 22 -20.44 -16.79 -19.81
C PHE A 22 -19.64 -16.24 -20.99
N ALA A 23 -18.51 -16.88 -21.36
CA ALA A 23 -17.67 -16.47 -22.48
C ALA A 23 -18.45 -16.31 -23.80
N GLN A 24 -19.52 -17.10 -23.99
CA GLN A 24 -20.42 -17.05 -25.15
C GLN A 24 -21.46 -15.91 -25.10
N TYR A 25 -21.57 -15.20 -23.97
CA TYR A 25 -22.58 -14.15 -23.72
C TYR A 25 -21.91 -12.88 -23.16
N PRO A 26 -21.35 -12.00 -24.02
CA PRO A 26 -20.55 -10.85 -23.61
C PRO A 26 -21.27 -9.86 -22.68
N SER A 27 -22.60 -9.69 -22.84
CA SER A 27 -23.42 -8.82 -22.01
C SER A 27 -23.59 -9.33 -20.59
N ILE A 28 -23.74 -10.65 -20.41
CA ILE A 28 -23.86 -11.30 -19.11
C ILE A 28 -22.48 -11.34 -18.42
N ARG A 29 -21.43 -11.65 -19.19
CA ARG A 29 -20.04 -11.63 -18.73
C ARG A 29 -19.67 -10.28 -18.11
N SER A 30 -19.92 -9.18 -18.82
CA SER A 30 -19.60 -7.82 -18.32
C SER A 30 -20.43 -7.44 -17.09
N LYS A 31 -21.71 -7.86 -17.02
CA LYS A 31 -22.55 -7.63 -15.84
C LYS A 31 -22.03 -8.39 -14.61
N ASN A 32 -21.72 -9.67 -14.75
CA ASN A 32 -21.20 -10.49 -13.65
C ASN A 32 -19.81 -10.05 -13.21
N GLU A 33 -18.96 -9.59 -14.14
CA GLU A 33 -17.63 -9.04 -13.82
C GLU A 33 -17.74 -7.77 -12.98
N LYS A 34 -18.58 -6.81 -13.38
CA LYS A 34 -18.86 -5.60 -12.59
C LYS A 34 -19.48 -5.93 -11.23
N ALA A 35 -20.42 -6.86 -11.21
CA ALA A 35 -21.07 -7.32 -9.98
C ALA A 35 -20.08 -7.99 -9.01
N LEU A 36 -19.15 -8.81 -9.52
CA LEU A 36 -18.09 -9.43 -8.73
C LEU A 36 -17.09 -8.41 -8.20
N GLN A 37 -16.76 -7.39 -8.98
CA GLN A 37 -15.90 -6.29 -8.53
C GLN A 37 -16.54 -5.54 -7.36
N ILE A 38 -17.83 -5.21 -7.44
CA ILE A 38 -18.57 -4.53 -6.38
C ILE A 38 -18.69 -5.42 -5.14
N PHE A 39 -18.99 -6.71 -5.32
CA PHE A 39 -19.12 -7.67 -4.22
C PHE A 39 -17.79 -7.92 -3.50
N ASN A 40 -16.69 -8.10 -4.24
CA ASN A 40 -15.35 -8.27 -3.67
C ASN A 40 -14.85 -6.98 -3.02
N GLY A 41 -15.16 -5.81 -3.61
CA GLY A 41 -14.90 -4.51 -2.99
C GLY A 41 -15.59 -4.39 -1.63
N TYR A 42 -16.89 -4.73 -1.57
CA TYR A 42 -17.64 -4.72 -0.31
C TYR A 42 -17.08 -5.70 0.73
N LEU A 43 -16.63 -6.89 0.31
CA LEU A 43 -15.98 -7.83 1.22
C LEU A 43 -14.63 -7.33 1.72
N ASN A 44 -13.82 -6.69 0.87
CA ASN A 44 -12.55 -6.10 1.30
C ASN A 44 -12.78 -4.93 2.26
N ASP A 45 -13.82 -4.11 2.04
CA ASP A 45 -14.21 -3.03 2.95
C ASP A 45 -14.83 -3.53 4.27
N LEU A 46 -15.26 -4.81 4.31
CA LEU A 46 -15.76 -5.49 5.50
C LEU A 46 -14.62 -6.01 6.40
N PHE A 47 -13.40 -6.13 5.89
CA PHE A 47 -12.23 -6.63 6.61
C PHE A 47 -11.03 -5.67 6.46
N PRO A 48 -10.79 -4.71 7.38
CA PRO A 48 -11.35 -4.58 8.73
C PRO A 48 -12.74 -3.94 8.76
N ILE A 49 -13.59 -4.34 9.73
CA ILE A 49 -15.00 -3.93 9.81
C ILE A 49 -15.14 -2.41 9.83
N SER A 50 -15.47 -1.83 8.67
CA SER A 50 -15.70 -0.40 8.53
C SER A 50 -17.08 -0.02 9.09
N PRO A 51 -17.19 1.04 9.93
CA PRO A 51 -18.48 1.49 10.45
C PRO A 51 -19.36 2.21 9.42
N PHE A 52 -18.87 2.44 8.19
CA PHE A 52 -19.55 3.22 7.15
C PHE A 52 -19.94 2.41 5.91
N LEU A 53 -20.23 1.11 6.06
CA LEU A 53 -20.71 0.29 4.95
C LEU A 53 -22.15 0.67 4.57
N ARG A 54 -22.29 1.35 3.42
CA ARG A 54 -23.61 1.63 2.84
C ARG A 54 -24.19 0.34 2.25
N PRO A 55 -25.48 0.05 2.44
CA PRO A 55 -26.11 -1.11 1.82
C PRO A 55 -26.03 -1.04 0.29
N ILE A 56 -25.50 -2.08 -0.35
CA ILE A 56 -25.38 -2.17 -1.82
C ILE A 56 -26.17 -3.37 -2.32
N LYS A 57 -26.92 -3.19 -3.41
CA LYS A 57 -27.62 -4.27 -4.10
C LYS A 57 -26.81 -4.68 -5.32
N VAL A 58 -26.47 -5.97 -5.40
CA VAL A 58 -25.70 -6.52 -6.53
C VAL A 58 -26.54 -7.59 -7.23
N GLN A 59 -26.51 -7.59 -8.56
CA GLN A 59 -27.24 -8.53 -9.41
C GLN A 59 -26.26 -9.43 -10.16
N PHE A 60 -26.50 -10.73 -10.14
CA PHE A 60 -25.72 -11.73 -10.88
C PHE A 60 -26.63 -12.55 -11.78
N SER A 61 -26.12 -12.99 -12.92
CA SER A 61 -26.76 -14.01 -13.74
C SER A 61 -26.11 -15.37 -13.47
N ILE A 62 -26.92 -16.40 -13.22
CA ILE A 62 -26.47 -17.79 -13.10
C ILE A 62 -27.11 -18.66 -14.21
N ALA A 63 -26.43 -19.73 -14.61
CA ALA A 63 -27.00 -20.71 -15.52
C ALA A 63 -28.08 -21.54 -14.79
N ASP A 64 -29.27 -21.66 -15.37
CA ASP A 64 -30.34 -22.48 -14.79
C ASP A 64 -30.02 -23.97 -15.01
N SER A 65 -29.91 -24.73 -13.92
CA SER A 65 -29.64 -26.17 -13.97
C SER A 65 -30.81 -26.99 -14.54
N ASN A 66 -32.01 -26.40 -14.65
CA ASN A 66 -33.20 -27.10 -15.12
C ASN A 66 -33.60 -26.78 -16.59
N ALA A 67 -32.92 -25.84 -17.26
CA ALA A 67 -33.21 -25.49 -18.64
C ALA A 67 -31.94 -25.07 -19.40
N THR A 68 -31.58 -25.83 -20.43
CA THR A 68 -30.47 -25.49 -21.33
C THR A 68 -30.69 -24.12 -21.98
N ASN A 69 -29.67 -23.25 -21.91
CA ASN A 69 -29.65 -21.88 -22.44
C ASN A 69 -30.61 -20.85 -21.80
N LYS A 70 -31.08 -21.07 -20.55
CA LYS A 70 -31.75 -20.01 -19.78
C LYS A 70 -30.92 -19.56 -18.58
N PHE A 71 -30.88 -18.25 -18.37
CA PHE A 71 -30.16 -17.61 -17.27
C PHE A 71 -31.15 -17.10 -16.24
N LYS A 72 -30.85 -17.32 -14.97
CA LYS A 72 -31.60 -16.79 -13.85
C LYS A 72 -30.85 -15.61 -13.25
N GLU A 73 -31.54 -14.49 -13.08
CA GLU A 73 -31.00 -13.33 -12.38
C GLU A 73 -31.24 -13.48 -10.87
N ILE A 74 -30.18 -13.30 -10.09
CA ILE A 74 -30.19 -13.35 -8.63
C ILE A 74 -29.75 -11.99 -8.09
N GLN A 75 -30.44 -11.53 -7.05
CA GLN A 75 -30.15 -10.25 -6.42
C GLN A 75 -29.74 -10.46 -4.97
N ILE A 76 -28.55 -9.96 -4.62
CA ILE A 76 -27.99 -10.06 -3.28
C ILE A 76 -27.96 -8.67 -2.67
N GLN A 77 -28.54 -8.53 -1.48
CA GLN A 77 -28.45 -7.30 -0.69
C GLN A 77 -27.28 -7.40 0.28
N LEU A 78 -26.22 -6.64 0.02
CA LEU A 78 -25.05 -6.53 0.90
C LEU A 78 -25.35 -5.45 1.93
N SER A 79 -25.68 -5.85 3.15
CA SER A 79 -25.97 -4.93 4.25
C SER A 79 -25.45 -5.47 5.57
N GLY A 80 -24.89 -4.56 6.39
CA GLY A 80 -24.41 -4.87 7.74
C GLY A 80 -22.96 -5.33 7.81
N THR A 81 -22.53 -5.60 9.05
CA THR A 81 -21.14 -5.90 9.44
C THR A 81 -20.93 -7.37 9.83
N ASP A 82 -21.86 -8.27 9.48
CA ASP A 82 -21.83 -9.69 9.83
C ASP A 82 -21.49 -10.55 8.58
N PRO A 83 -20.23 -10.98 8.43
CA PRO A 83 -19.79 -11.76 7.28
C PRO A 83 -20.53 -13.09 7.11
N VAL A 84 -21.00 -13.71 8.20
CA VAL A 84 -21.67 -15.01 8.15
C VAL A 84 -23.05 -14.89 7.50
N LYS A 85 -23.78 -13.80 7.81
CA LYS A 85 -25.08 -13.50 7.17
C LYS A 85 -24.93 -13.20 5.69
N ILE A 86 -23.89 -12.48 5.30
CA ILE A 86 -23.61 -12.13 3.89
C ILE A 86 -23.26 -13.39 3.09
N VAL A 87 -22.39 -14.26 3.63
CA VAL A 87 -22.03 -15.53 2.99
C VAL A 87 -23.24 -16.46 2.86
N LYS A 88 -24.06 -16.55 3.92
CA LYS A 88 -25.29 -17.33 3.91
C LYS A 88 -26.28 -16.82 2.86
N ALA A 89 -26.52 -15.50 2.80
CA ALA A 89 -27.40 -14.88 1.82
C ALA A 89 -26.91 -15.09 0.37
N ALA A 90 -25.60 -15.04 0.12
CA ALA A 90 -25.03 -15.28 -1.20
C ALA A 90 -25.17 -16.75 -1.64
N LEU A 91 -24.92 -17.71 -0.74
CA LEU A 91 -25.05 -19.14 -1.03
C LEU A 91 -26.52 -19.55 -1.22
N GLU A 92 -27.43 -19.04 -0.38
CA GLU A 92 -28.88 -19.30 -0.50
C GLU A 92 -29.47 -18.69 -1.78
N SER A 93 -28.99 -17.51 -2.19
CA SER A 93 -29.41 -16.88 -3.46
C SER A 93 -29.05 -17.72 -4.70
N CYS A 94 -28.00 -18.54 -4.59
CA CYS A 94 -27.59 -19.49 -5.62
C CYS A 94 -28.18 -20.90 -5.44
N GLN A 95 -29.09 -21.12 -4.47
CA GLN A 95 -29.63 -22.45 -4.11
C GLN A 95 -28.54 -23.47 -3.71
N LEU A 96 -27.41 -23.00 -3.18
CA LEU A 96 -26.28 -23.83 -2.78
C LEU A 96 -26.36 -24.20 -1.29
N SER A 97 -25.87 -25.40 -0.94
CA SER A 97 -25.97 -25.95 0.41
C SER A 97 -25.19 -25.13 1.45
N THR A 98 -25.85 -24.73 2.53
CA THR A 98 -25.27 -23.98 3.67
C THR A 98 -24.79 -24.88 4.81
N LYS A 99 -24.78 -26.21 4.63
CA LYS A 99 -24.51 -27.22 5.68
C LYS A 99 -23.12 -27.14 6.33
N ASN A 100 -22.15 -26.44 5.73
CA ASN A 100 -20.78 -26.30 6.25
C ASN A 100 -20.59 -25.09 7.19
N LEU A 101 -21.65 -24.31 7.44
CA LEU A 101 -21.60 -23.18 8.39
C LEU A 101 -21.96 -23.70 9.78
N LYS A 102 -20.97 -23.88 10.66
CA LYS A 102 -21.21 -24.33 12.05
C LYS A 102 -22.17 -23.37 12.78
N PRO A 103 -23.28 -23.84 13.37
CA PRO A 103 -24.08 -23.04 14.28
C PRO A 103 -23.39 -22.94 15.64
N ILE A 104 -23.37 -21.74 16.22
CA ILE A 104 -22.81 -21.48 17.55
C ILE A 104 -23.86 -21.88 18.60
N SER A 105 -23.52 -22.86 19.44
CA SER A 105 -24.15 -23.12 20.74
C SER A 105 -23.04 -23.07 21.80
N GLU A 106 -23.34 -22.47 22.95
CA GLU A 106 -22.43 -22.12 24.07
C GLU A 106 -21.77 -23.34 24.77
N PRO A 107 -21.01 -23.13 25.87
CA PRO A 107 -19.64 -22.66 25.95
C PRO A 107 -18.72 -23.83 26.38
N VAL A 108 -17.56 -24.00 25.72
CA VAL A 108 -16.54 -24.93 26.21
C VAL A 108 -15.17 -24.25 26.17
N ASN A 109 -14.52 -24.29 27.32
CA ASN A 109 -13.29 -23.63 27.68
C ASN A 109 -12.13 -23.89 26.71
N GLU A 110 -11.57 -22.77 26.27
CA GLU A 110 -10.14 -22.45 26.19
C GLU A 110 -9.16 -23.54 25.72
N PHE A 111 -8.86 -23.49 24.42
CA PHE A 111 -7.47 -23.54 23.96
C PHE A 111 -7.21 -22.29 23.11
N THR A 112 -6.34 -21.45 23.63
CA THR A 112 -5.99 -20.11 23.14
C THR A 112 -5.13 -20.17 21.88
N ASN A 113 -5.66 -19.65 20.76
CA ASN A 113 -4.86 -19.15 19.64
C ASN A 113 -5.14 -17.66 19.50
N ASN A 114 -4.34 -16.86 20.21
CA ASN A 114 -4.34 -15.40 20.15
C ASN A 114 -3.48 -14.97 18.96
N ASN A 115 -4.09 -14.65 17.81
CA ASN A 115 -3.40 -13.98 16.69
C ASN A 115 -4.27 -12.96 15.94
N ASP A 116 -5.44 -12.61 16.46
CA ASP A 116 -6.12 -11.37 16.07
C ASP A 116 -6.02 -10.43 17.26
N ASP A 117 -5.46 -9.24 17.08
CA ASP A 117 -5.38 -8.21 18.13
C ASP A 117 -6.81 -7.83 18.56
N PRO A 118 -7.37 -8.40 19.65
CA PRO A 118 -8.80 -8.32 19.93
C PRO A 118 -9.13 -7.00 20.61
N ILE A 119 -8.12 -6.20 21.00
CA ILE A 119 -8.30 -5.07 21.90
C ILE A 119 -8.96 -3.88 21.17
N ALA A 120 -8.72 -3.66 19.88
CA ALA A 120 -9.36 -2.54 19.17
C ALA A 120 -10.85 -2.81 18.87
N THR A 121 -11.18 -4.01 18.38
CA THR A 121 -12.53 -4.36 17.93
C THR A 121 -13.46 -4.80 19.07
N THR A 122 -12.95 -5.47 20.11
CA THR A 122 -13.78 -5.80 21.29
C THR A 122 -14.11 -4.59 22.15
N ASN A 123 -13.22 -3.59 22.22
CA ASN A 123 -13.50 -2.33 22.93
C ASN A 123 -14.49 -1.43 22.20
N LEU A 124 -14.61 -1.53 20.87
CA LEU A 124 -15.61 -0.77 20.10
C LEU A 124 -17.00 -1.41 20.15
N ARG A 125 -17.09 -2.75 20.15
CA ARG A 125 -18.38 -3.47 20.20
C ARG A 125 -19.05 -3.47 21.58
N ARG A 126 -18.34 -3.14 22.65
CA ARG A 126 -18.88 -3.00 24.02
C ARG A 126 -19.36 -1.58 24.36
N ARG A 127 -19.53 -0.68 23.39
CA ARG A 127 -19.85 0.75 23.62
C ARG A 127 -21.31 1.12 23.30
N SER A 128 -22.27 0.43 23.89
CA SER A 128 -23.62 1.01 24.03
C SER A 128 -23.88 1.61 25.43
N ASN A 129 -22.91 1.53 26.35
CA ASN A 129 -23.03 2.01 27.73
C ASN A 129 -21.66 2.40 28.33
N MET A 130 -20.86 3.25 27.66
CA MET A 130 -19.68 3.83 28.31
C MET A 130 -20.03 5.20 28.91
N PRO A 131 -19.73 5.45 30.20
CA PRO A 131 -19.65 6.80 30.72
C PRO A 131 -18.50 7.53 30.00
N ASN A 132 -18.43 8.85 30.16
CA ASN A 132 -17.68 9.78 29.30
C ASN A 132 -16.24 9.30 28.91
N LEU A 133 -15.73 9.80 27.79
CA LEU A 133 -14.38 9.48 27.28
C LEU A 133 -13.28 9.69 28.34
N LEU A 134 -13.43 10.71 29.19
CA LEU A 134 -12.48 11.03 30.26
C LEU A 134 -12.42 9.91 31.33
N GLU A 135 -13.55 9.34 31.74
CA GLU A 135 -13.61 8.26 32.72
C GLU A 135 -13.05 6.95 32.14
N SER A 136 -13.27 6.70 30.84
CA SER A 136 -12.66 5.57 30.13
C SER A 136 -11.14 5.69 30.07
N LEU A 137 -10.62 6.88 29.76
CA LEU A 137 -9.20 7.16 29.71
C LEU A 137 -8.56 7.08 31.10
N LEU A 138 -9.23 7.58 32.14
CA LEU A 138 -8.74 7.48 33.51
C LEU A 138 -8.68 6.03 33.99
N ARG A 139 -9.69 5.21 33.69
CA ARG A 139 -9.70 3.78 34.05
C ARG A 139 -8.65 2.95 33.31
N GLN A 140 -8.33 3.31 32.05
CA GLN A 140 -7.36 2.59 31.22
C GLN A 140 -5.98 3.25 31.21
N ARG A 141 -5.77 4.34 31.96
CA ARG A 141 -4.54 5.14 31.94
C ARG A 141 -3.32 4.30 32.26
N ASP A 142 -3.34 3.59 33.38
CA ASP A 142 -2.17 2.84 33.84
C ASP A 142 -1.83 1.69 32.90
N GLU A 143 -2.85 1.03 32.34
CA GLU A 143 -2.70 -0.03 31.35
C GLU A 143 -2.18 0.52 30.01
N ALA A 144 -2.63 1.70 29.58
CA ALA A 144 -2.13 2.37 28.39
C ALA A 144 -0.67 2.81 28.57
N ILE A 145 -0.31 3.35 29.74
CA ILE A 145 1.07 3.70 30.08
C ILE A 145 1.95 2.44 30.11
N ARG A 146 1.48 1.34 30.72
CA ARG A 146 2.21 0.07 30.76
C ARG A 146 2.46 -0.46 29.35
N LYS A 147 1.41 -0.56 28.52
CA LYS A 147 1.52 -1.00 27.12
C LYS A 147 2.39 -0.09 26.26
N SER A 148 2.33 1.22 26.49
CA SER A 148 3.20 2.18 25.82
C SER A 148 4.67 1.93 26.17
N LYS A 149 4.99 1.74 27.45
CA LYS A 149 6.35 1.39 27.89
C LYS A 149 6.82 0.06 27.28
N GLU A 150 5.98 -0.97 27.28
CA GLU A 150 6.28 -2.27 26.68
C GLU A 150 6.52 -2.17 25.17
N ALA A 151 5.74 -1.36 24.46
CA ALA A 151 5.96 -1.08 23.04
C ALA A 151 7.28 -0.35 22.79
N THR A 152 7.63 0.65 23.63
CA THR A 152 8.93 1.34 23.50
C THR A 152 10.10 0.40 23.73
N PHE A 153 10.00 -0.53 24.68
CA PHE A 153 11.04 -1.51 24.93
C PHE A 153 11.19 -2.49 23.76
N ARG A 154 10.08 -3.00 23.21
CA ARG A 154 10.08 -3.86 22.02
C ARG A 154 10.70 -3.17 20.81
N HIS A 155 10.29 -1.93 20.52
CA HIS A 155 10.88 -1.17 19.41
C HIS A 155 12.38 -0.91 19.62
N SER A 156 12.83 -0.67 20.86
CA SER A 156 14.26 -0.54 21.17
C SER A 156 15.01 -1.83 20.87
N SER A 157 14.50 -2.98 21.34
CA SER A 157 15.10 -4.30 21.09
C SER A 157 15.22 -4.59 19.58
N ILE A 158 14.15 -4.33 18.83
CA ILE A 158 14.14 -4.52 17.37
C ILE A 158 15.14 -3.57 16.70
N SER A 159 15.24 -2.33 17.15
CA SER A 159 16.22 -1.36 16.64
C SER A 159 17.66 -1.84 16.88
N ASP A 160 17.94 -2.40 18.07
CA ASP A 160 19.25 -2.94 18.41
C ASP A 160 19.60 -4.17 17.54
N GLU A 161 18.64 -5.08 17.32
CA GLU A 161 18.77 -6.23 16.41
C GLU A 161 19.05 -5.79 14.96
N ILE A 162 18.35 -4.76 14.47
CA ILE A 162 18.58 -4.17 13.15
C ILE A 162 20.01 -3.62 13.05
N ASP A 163 20.46 -2.87 14.06
CA ASP A 163 21.80 -2.29 14.07
C ASP A 163 22.91 -3.34 14.17
N GLU A 164 22.67 -4.43 14.90
CA GLU A 164 23.57 -5.59 14.95
C GLU A 164 23.67 -6.27 13.57
N LEU A 165 22.52 -6.60 12.96
CA LEU A 165 22.49 -7.21 11.64
C LEU A 165 23.10 -6.33 10.56
N LYS A 166 22.90 -5.00 10.63
CA LYS A 166 23.56 -4.05 9.73
C LYS A 166 25.08 -4.15 9.81
N LYS A 167 25.64 -4.24 11.02
CA LYS A 167 27.08 -4.39 11.23
C LYS A 167 27.60 -5.75 10.73
N ILE A 168 26.89 -6.84 11.04
CA ILE A 168 27.29 -8.21 10.65
C ILE A 168 27.28 -8.37 9.12
N ALA A 169 26.22 -7.90 8.46
CA ALA A 169 26.04 -8.04 7.02
C ALA A 169 26.73 -6.94 6.19
N GLY A 170 27.20 -5.87 6.83
CA GLY A 170 27.77 -4.70 6.15
C GLY A 170 26.73 -3.85 5.41
N LEU A 171 25.46 -3.90 5.84
CA LEU A 171 24.35 -3.16 5.23
C LEU A 171 24.41 -1.67 5.59
N LYS A 172 23.95 -0.82 4.66
CA LYS A 172 23.73 0.61 4.93
C LYS A 172 22.51 0.80 5.82
N ASP A 173 21.41 0.13 5.49
CA ASP A 173 20.18 0.18 6.27
C ASP A 173 19.26 -1.01 5.98
N ILE A 174 18.27 -1.23 6.85
CA ILE A 174 17.19 -2.21 6.66
C ILE A 174 15.85 -1.48 6.69
N VAL A 175 15.06 -1.63 5.64
CA VAL A 175 13.77 -0.94 5.45
C VAL A 175 12.66 -1.95 5.21
N PHE A 176 11.48 -1.69 5.78
CA PHE A 176 10.29 -2.50 5.55
C PHE A 176 9.30 -1.68 4.71
N GLU A 177 8.95 -2.17 3.51
CA GLU A 177 8.07 -1.44 2.57
C GLU A 177 6.60 -1.39 3.04
N MET A 178 6.23 -2.24 4.00
CA MET A 178 4.87 -2.28 4.55
C MET A 178 4.88 -2.14 6.08
N SER A 179 3.79 -1.60 6.61
CA SER A 179 3.55 -1.50 8.05
C SER A 179 3.31 -2.89 8.61
N LEU A 180 4.38 -3.54 9.06
CA LEU A 180 4.35 -4.85 9.69
C LEU A 180 4.16 -4.72 11.20
N ASN A 181 3.57 -5.75 11.81
CA ASN A 181 3.64 -5.94 13.25
C ASN A 181 5.07 -6.37 13.64
N ASP A 182 5.56 -5.87 14.77
CA ASP A 182 6.81 -6.24 15.45
C ASP A 182 7.17 -7.73 15.35
N VAL A 183 6.18 -8.63 15.52
CA VAL A 183 6.40 -10.08 15.44
C VAL A 183 6.88 -10.52 14.05
N TYR A 184 6.31 -9.94 12.99
CA TYR A 184 6.74 -10.23 11.62
C TYR A 184 8.09 -9.62 11.31
N ILE A 185 8.38 -8.42 11.84
CA ILE A 185 9.70 -7.79 11.73
C ILE A 185 10.77 -8.71 12.34
N GLN A 186 10.57 -9.13 13.59
CA GLN A 186 11.50 -10.04 14.28
C GLN A 186 11.66 -11.37 13.54
N LYS A 187 10.57 -11.91 12.97
CA LYS A 187 10.67 -13.10 12.13
C LYS A 187 11.58 -12.88 10.92
N CYS A 188 11.40 -11.79 10.18
CA CYS A 188 12.25 -11.47 9.02
C CYS A 188 13.73 -11.28 9.43
N LEU A 189 14.00 -10.65 10.58
CA LEU A 189 15.37 -10.48 11.09
C LEU A 189 16.01 -11.83 11.45
N ASN A 190 15.26 -12.71 12.12
CA ASN A 190 15.73 -14.07 12.45
C ASN A 190 15.97 -14.91 11.19
N ASP A 191 15.05 -14.86 10.22
CA ASP A 191 15.18 -15.58 8.95
C ASP A 191 16.41 -15.07 8.17
N LEU A 192 16.66 -13.75 8.18
CA LEU A 192 17.86 -13.15 7.59
C LEU A 192 19.14 -13.59 8.29
N GLN A 193 19.15 -13.64 9.63
CA GLN A 193 20.31 -14.10 10.38
C GLN A 193 20.65 -15.55 10.05
N LEU A 194 19.64 -16.43 10.05
CA LEU A 194 19.79 -17.83 9.65
C LEU A 194 20.28 -17.97 8.20
N PHE A 195 19.78 -17.13 7.30
CA PHE A 195 20.22 -17.10 5.91
C PHE A 195 21.70 -16.72 5.77
N ILE A 196 22.16 -15.71 6.50
CA ILE A 196 23.57 -15.28 6.51
C ILE A 196 24.47 -16.37 7.10
N ASP A 197 24.06 -16.98 8.22
CA ASP A 197 24.86 -17.97 8.94
C ASP A 197 24.95 -19.32 8.23
N SER A 198 23.85 -19.76 7.60
CA SER A 198 23.79 -21.04 6.87
C SER A 198 24.57 -21.01 5.55
N SER A 199 24.90 -19.83 5.04
CA SER A 199 25.54 -19.63 3.75
C SER A 199 27.05 -19.96 3.75
N LYS A 200 27.48 -20.86 2.87
CA LYS A 200 28.89 -21.32 2.77
C LYS A 200 29.47 -21.14 1.36
N GLY A 201 30.79 -20.97 1.28
CA GLY A 201 31.54 -20.96 0.02
C GLY A 201 31.19 -19.79 -0.91
N SER A 202 30.92 -20.10 -2.18
CA SER A 202 30.58 -19.12 -3.23
C SER A 202 29.30 -18.34 -2.91
N ARG A 203 28.33 -18.96 -2.23
CA ARG A 203 27.05 -18.34 -1.83
C ARG A 203 27.26 -17.17 -0.88
N LYS A 204 28.10 -17.37 0.14
CA LYS A 204 28.45 -16.34 1.13
C LYS A 204 29.07 -15.11 0.46
N LYS A 205 29.88 -15.32 -0.59
CA LYS A 205 30.47 -14.22 -1.36
C LYS A 205 29.40 -13.45 -2.16
N ALA A 206 28.42 -14.15 -2.74
CA ALA A 206 27.33 -13.52 -3.47
C ALA A 206 26.47 -12.65 -2.55
N ILE A 207 26.06 -13.19 -1.41
CA ILE A 207 25.28 -12.49 -0.38
C ILE A 207 26.05 -11.30 0.18
N SER A 208 27.32 -11.50 0.55
CA SER A 208 28.18 -10.41 1.06
C SER A 208 28.28 -9.27 0.05
N HIS A 209 28.42 -9.56 -1.24
CA HIS A 209 28.46 -8.52 -2.27
C HIS A 209 27.11 -7.81 -2.44
N ALA A 210 26.00 -8.54 -2.34
CA ALA A 210 24.66 -7.97 -2.44
C ALA A 210 24.30 -7.07 -1.24
N PHE A 211 24.83 -7.35 -0.05
CA PHE A 211 24.53 -6.60 1.16
C PHE A 211 25.50 -5.44 1.43
N THR A 212 26.79 -5.61 1.11
CA THR A 212 27.82 -4.62 1.48
C THR A 212 27.49 -3.24 0.90
N ARG A 213 27.31 -2.25 1.80
CA ARG A 213 26.97 -0.84 1.52
C ARG A 213 25.64 -0.61 0.81
N ASN A 214 24.77 -1.62 0.73
CA ASN A 214 23.45 -1.51 0.14
C ASN A 214 22.38 -1.38 1.23
N ILE A 215 21.24 -0.79 0.84
CA ILE A 215 20.02 -0.86 1.65
C ILE A 215 19.37 -2.21 1.37
N LEU A 216 18.94 -2.92 2.41
CA LEU A 216 18.13 -4.11 2.30
C LEU A 216 16.67 -3.74 2.57
N ARG A 217 15.78 -4.10 1.66
CA ARG A 217 14.34 -3.89 1.79
C ARG A 217 13.63 -5.21 2.01
N PHE A 218 12.62 -5.24 2.87
CA PHE A 218 11.68 -6.35 2.96
C PHE A 218 10.37 -5.97 2.30
N GLY A 219 9.96 -6.77 1.31
CA GLY A 219 8.76 -6.55 0.52
C GLY A 219 8.07 -7.85 0.14
N GLN A 220 7.24 -7.78 -0.90
CA GLN A 220 6.44 -8.93 -1.34
C GLN A 220 7.29 -9.98 -2.07
N GLU A 221 8.21 -9.53 -2.92
CA GLU A 221 9.03 -10.37 -3.81
C GLU A 221 10.50 -9.94 -3.74
N SER A 222 11.43 -10.86 -4.02
CA SER A 222 12.86 -10.55 -4.08
C SER A 222 13.31 -10.05 -5.45
N PHE A 223 13.99 -8.90 -5.48
CA PHE A 223 14.58 -8.35 -6.71
C PHE A 223 15.64 -7.27 -6.41
N THR A 224 16.31 -6.79 -7.44
CA THR A 224 17.19 -5.61 -7.36
C THR A 224 16.38 -4.35 -7.65
N CYS A 225 16.41 -3.42 -6.71
CA CYS A 225 15.65 -2.18 -6.79
C CYS A 225 16.27 -1.20 -7.80
N SER A 226 15.46 -0.26 -8.29
CA SER A 226 15.90 0.76 -9.25
C SER A 226 17.01 1.68 -8.74
N ASP A 227 17.14 1.85 -7.42
CA ASP A 227 18.21 2.60 -6.76
C ASP A 227 19.49 1.77 -6.55
N GLY A 228 19.51 0.52 -7.03
CA GLY A 228 20.61 -0.43 -6.82
C GLY A 228 20.62 -1.07 -5.43
N SER A 229 19.59 -0.88 -4.62
CA SER A 229 19.39 -1.62 -3.37
C SER A 229 18.83 -3.02 -3.65
N ILE A 230 18.75 -3.88 -2.63
CA ILE A 230 18.21 -5.24 -2.75
C ILE A 230 16.93 -5.35 -1.93
N GLN A 231 15.89 -5.94 -2.52
CA GLN A 231 14.68 -6.32 -1.81
C GLN A 231 14.61 -7.83 -1.67
N LEU A 232 14.19 -8.31 -0.49
CA LEU A 232 13.89 -9.70 -0.21
C LEU A 232 12.39 -9.86 0.08
N GLY A 233 11.79 -10.90 -0.51
CA GLY A 233 10.39 -11.26 -0.32
C GLY A 233 10.18 -11.93 1.04
N MET A 234 9.30 -11.39 1.87
CA MET A 234 9.10 -11.88 3.24
C MET A 234 8.47 -13.28 3.34
N ALA A 235 7.78 -13.72 2.28
CA ALA A 235 7.15 -15.03 2.21
C ALA A 235 7.98 -16.06 1.41
N GLU A 236 9.14 -15.65 0.91
CA GLU A 236 9.97 -16.48 0.03
C GLU A 236 10.96 -17.34 0.81
N THR A 237 11.47 -18.39 0.17
CA THR A 237 12.43 -19.30 0.80
C THR A 237 13.86 -18.78 0.69
N PRO A 238 14.80 -19.25 1.54
CA PRO A 238 16.21 -18.88 1.46
C PRO A 238 16.85 -19.07 0.08
N GLU A 239 16.40 -20.07 -0.69
CA GLU A 239 16.88 -20.32 -2.05
C GLU A 239 16.50 -19.19 -3.02
N MET A 240 15.31 -18.61 -2.85
CA MET A 240 14.87 -17.46 -3.66
C MET A 240 15.67 -16.20 -3.31
N TRP A 241 15.98 -15.99 -2.02
CA TRP A 241 16.85 -14.91 -1.58
C TRP A 241 18.27 -15.06 -2.11
N GLU A 242 18.79 -16.30 -2.13
CA GLU A 242 20.09 -16.61 -2.74
C GLU A 242 20.10 -16.25 -4.23
N GLN A 243 19.07 -16.66 -4.96
CA GLN A 243 18.93 -16.35 -6.38
C GLN A 243 18.90 -14.83 -6.62
N ALA A 244 18.15 -14.07 -5.82
CA ALA A 244 18.11 -12.62 -5.90
C ALA A 244 19.49 -11.98 -5.64
N CYS A 245 20.25 -12.49 -4.67
CA CYS A 245 21.61 -12.02 -4.38
C CYS A 245 22.60 -12.31 -5.52
N ILE A 246 22.46 -13.45 -6.20
CA ILE A 246 23.28 -13.79 -7.38
C ILE A 246 22.96 -12.84 -8.53
N GLU A 247 21.67 -12.66 -8.84
CA GLU A 247 21.22 -11.81 -9.94
C GLU A 247 21.53 -10.33 -9.70
N HIS A 248 21.56 -9.90 -8.45
CA HIS A 248 21.90 -8.53 -8.05
C HIS A 248 23.24 -8.05 -8.60
N GLN A 249 24.25 -8.92 -8.66
CA GLN A 249 25.59 -8.53 -9.16
C GLN A 249 25.56 -8.08 -10.63
N VAL A 250 24.67 -8.67 -11.41
CA VAL A 250 24.48 -8.36 -12.82
C VAL A 250 23.53 -7.19 -12.96
N ARG A 251 22.36 -7.25 -12.31
CA ARG A 251 21.31 -6.23 -12.44
C ARG A 251 21.73 -4.87 -11.91
N ARG A 252 22.57 -4.80 -10.87
CA ARG A 252 23.07 -3.51 -10.34
C ARG A 252 23.81 -2.68 -11.40
N ARG A 253 24.43 -3.31 -12.40
CA ARG A 253 25.08 -2.58 -13.51
C ARG A 253 24.09 -1.82 -14.39
N GLN A 254 22.81 -2.18 -14.33
CA GLN A 254 21.75 -1.48 -15.06
C GLN A 254 21.36 -0.15 -14.41
N VAL A 255 21.86 0.17 -13.20
CA VAL A 255 21.57 1.47 -12.54
C VAL A 255 22.12 2.62 -13.37
N ASP A 256 23.35 2.50 -13.87
CA ASP A 256 23.95 3.52 -14.74
C ASP A 256 23.16 3.67 -16.05
N GLN A 257 22.74 2.54 -16.63
CA GLN A 257 21.89 2.54 -17.81
C GLN A 257 20.52 3.18 -17.55
N LEU A 258 19.91 2.91 -16.41
CA LEU A 258 18.65 3.51 -16.01
C LEU A 258 18.77 5.03 -15.85
N ASN A 259 19.84 5.51 -15.20
CA ASN A 259 20.11 6.93 -15.03
C ASN A 259 20.28 7.63 -16.39
N ILE A 260 21.11 7.08 -17.27
CA ILE A 260 21.32 7.63 -18.63
C ILE A 260 20.00 7.65 -19.42
N THR A 261 19.22 6.56 -19.36
CA THR A 261 17.94 6.47 -20.08
C THR A 261 16.92 7.47 -19.52
N SER A 262 16.91 7.67 -18.20
CA SER A 262 16.09 8.66 -17.52
C SER A 262 16.46 10.09 -17.94
N GLU A 263 17.75 10.40 -18.05
CA GLU A 263 18.24 11.70 -18.54
C GLU A 263 17.85 11.94 -20.01
N HIS A 264 17.91 10.91 -20.86
CA HIS A 264 17.42 11.02 -22.24
C HIS A 264 15.92 11.27 -22.30
N LEU A 265 15.12 10.61 -21.46
CA LEU A 265 13.68 10.87 -21.36
C LEU A 265 13.42 12.30 -20.85
N ALA A 266 14.16 12.74 -19.83
CA ALA A 266 14.08 14.11 -19.32
C ALA A 266 14.33 15.14 -20.43
N ALA A 267 15.38 14.93 -21.24
CA ALA A 267 15.71 15.80 -22.37
C ALA A 267 14.61 15.80 -23.44
N ALA A 268 14.04 14.64 -23.77
CA ALA A 268 12.93 14.52 -24.71
C ALA A 268 11.67 15.26 -24.23
N LEU A 269 11.48 15.35 -22.91
CA LEU A 269 10.38 16.05 -22.24
C LEU A 269 10.75 17.48 -21.80
N GLY A 270 11.78 18.08 -22.40
CA GLY A 270 12.13 19.49 -22.17
C GLY A 270 12.75 19.79 -20.81
N GLY A 271 13.49 18.83 -20.27
CA GLY A 271 14.12 18.91 -18.95
C GLY A 271 13.15 18.62 -17.80
N ALA A 272 12.14 17.78 -18.03
CA ALA A 272 11.25 17.32 -16.97
C ALA A 272 12.03 16.53 -15.90
N GLN A 273 11.62 16.62 -14.64
CA GLN A 273 12.19 15.82 -13.57
C GLN A 273 11.59 14.41 -13.61
N ILE A 274 12.38 13.42 -14.00
CA ILE A 274 11.94 12.03 -14.03
C ILE A 274 12.17 11.40 -12.65
N LEU A 275 11.10 10.97 -12.01
CA LEU A 275 11.14 10.27 -10.73
C LEU A 275 11.28 8.76 -10.95
N LEU A 276 12.28 8.18 -10.29
CA LEU A 276 12.54 6.74 -10.31
C LEU A 276 12.06 6.14 -8.97
N PRO A 277 11.06 5.24 -8.99
CA PRO A 277 10.54 4.64 -7.76
C PRO A 277 11.53 3.65 -7.16
N THR A 278 12.09 3.97 -5.98
CA THR A 278 13.19 3.23 -5.35
C THR A 278 12.86 1.80 -4.91
N ASN A 279 11.59 1.43 -4.87
CA ASN A 279 11.09 0.14 -4.38
C ASN A 279 10.54 -0.77 -5.49
N LYS A 280 10.86 -0.49 -6.75
CA LYS A 280 10.47 -1.33 -7.90
C LYS A 280 11.69 -2.03 -8.51
N ASP A 281 11.43 -3.15 -9.20
CA ASP A 281 12.48 -3.87 -9.94
C ASP A 281 13.08 -2.95 -11.01
N ILE A 282 14.41 -2.83 -10.98
CA ILE A 282 15.18 -2.06 -11.94
C ILE A 282 14.88 -2.45 -13.39
N SER A 283 14.68 -3.75 -13.65
CA SER A 283 14.39 -4.27 -14.98
C SER A 283 13.03 -3.79 -15.47
N GLU A 284 12.04 -3.77 -14.57
CA GLU A 284 10.69 -3.29 -14.86
C GLU A 284 10.69 -1.80 -15.19
N VAL A 285 11.31 -0.98 -14.32
CA VAL A 285 11.37 0.48 -14.50
C VAL A 285 12.12 0.84 -15.78
N LEU A 286 13.26 0.19 -16.05
CA LEU A 286 14.02 0.40 -17.28
C LEU A 286 13.21 0.04 -18.52
N ASN A 287 12.47 -1.08 -18.50
CA ASN A 287 11.59 -1.47 -19.60
C ASN A 287 10.45 -0.47 -19.81
N GLN A 288 9.85 0.06 -18.72
CA GLN A 288 8.82 1.08 -18.79
C GLN A 288 9.33 2.36 -19.46
N ILE A 289 10.49 2.88 -19.05
CA ILE A 289 11.10 4.08 -19.65
C ILE A 289 11.45 3.84 -21.12
N ASN A 290 12.11 2.74 -21.46
CA ASN A 290 12.47 2.42 -22.85
C ASN A 290 11.25 2.27 -23.76
N SER A 291 10.17 1.68 -23.23
CA SER A 291 8.89 1.50 -23.94
C SER A 291 8.27 2.86 -24.27
N LEU A 292 8.27 3.80 -23.32
CA LEU A 292 7.81 5.17 -23.57
C LEU A 292 8.72 5.91 -24.55
N MET A 293 10.04 5.83 -24.37
CA MET A 293 11.01 6.53 -25.21
C MET A 293 10.93 6.08 -26.68
N THR A 294 10.78 4.77 -26.91
CA THR A 294 10.58 4.22 -28.26
C THR A 294 9.32 4.77 -28.93
N ARG A 295 8.25 5.03 -28.17
CA ARG A 295 7.02 5.63 -28.72
C ARG A 295 7.20 7.10 -29.05
N ILE A 296 7.91 7.85 -28.20
CA ILE A 296 8.23 9.25 -28.46
C ILE A 296 9.05 9.39 -29.74
N TRP A 297 10.11 8.59 -29.92
CA TRP A 297 10.94 8.62 -31.13
C TRP A 297 10.22 8.17 -32.41
N LYS A 298 9.15 7.39 -32.30
CA LYS A 298 8.30 7.06 -33.46
C LYS A 298 7.43 8.25 -33.92
N ARG A 299 7.30 9.30 -33.10
CA ARG A 299 6.46 10.48 -33.33
C ARG A 299 7.30 11.76 -33.32
N ASP A 300 8.32 11.80 -34.18
CA ASP A 300 9.19 12.97 -34.37
C ASP A 300 8.41 14.26 -34.69
N ASP A 301 7.22 14.13 -35.28
CA ASP A 301 6.28 15.23 -35.54
C ASP A 301 5.82 15.94 -34.26
N LEU A 302 5.72 15.22 -33.14
CA LEU A 302 5.23 15.73 -31.86
C LEU A 302 6.34 16.03 -30.86
N THR A 303 7.58 15.57 -31.08
CA THR A 303 8.69 15.71 -30.13
C THR A 303 8.92 17.16 -29.69
N LYS A 304 8.84 18.14 -30.60
CA LYS A 304 8.96 19.57 -30.24
C LYS A 304 7.83 20.06 -29.34
N GLN A 305 6.59 19.64 -29.61
CA GLN A 305 5.43 20.02 -28.81
C GLN A 305 5.48 19.37 -27.44
N LEU A 306 5.89 18.10 -27.39
CA LEU A 306 6.05 17.34 -26.17
C LEU A 306 7.14 17.94 -25.28
N CYS A 307 8.29 18.32 -25.85
CA CYS A 307 9.37 19.01 -25.15
C CYS A 307 8.89 20.33 -24.51
N LEU A 308 8.12 21.14 -25.25
CA LEU A 308 7.53 22.36 -24.70
C LEU A 308 6.48 22.06 -23.62
N ALA A 309 5.67 21.03 -23.78
CA ALA A 309 4.62 20.66 -22.84
C ALA A 309 5.15 20.01 -21.55
N GLY A 310 6.30 19.31 -21.60
CA GLY A 310 6.89 18.60 -20.46
C GLY A 310 7.79 19.44 -19.54
N LYS A 311 8.23 20.62 -19.97
CA LYS A 311 9.16 21.45 -19.20
C LYS A 311 8.65 21.75 -17.78
N GLN A 312 9.54 21.71 -16.78
CA GLN A 312 9.25 21.93 -15.34
C GLN A 312 8.25 20.96 -14.70
N THR A 313 7.78 19.94 -15.42
CA THR A 313 6.93 18.90 -14.83
C THR A 313 7.76 17.85 -14.11
N MET A 314 7.13 17.18 -13.15
CA MET A 314 7.67 16.03 -12.44
C MET A 314 6.93 14.79 -12.93
N ILE A 315 7.63 13.80 -13.48
CA ILE A 315 7.02 12.67 -14.18
C ILE A 315 7.50 11.35 -13.58
N GLU A 316 6.57 10.46 -13.25
CA GLU A 316 6.87 9.05 -12.98
C GLU A 316 6.26 8.20 -14.09
N VAL A 317 7.09 7.36 -14.72
CA VAL A 317 6.61 6.40 -15.71
C VAL A 317 6.02 5.20 -14.96
N THR A 318 4.79 4.82 -15.32
CA THR A 318 4.07 3.71 -14.70
C THR A 318 3.90 2.54 -15.66
N SER A 319 3.36 1.44 -15.15
CA SER A 319 3.02 0.26 -15.95
C SER A 319 2.06 0.59 -17.10
N ALA A 320 1.96 -0.31 -18.08
CA ALA A 320 1.11 -0.16 -19.26
C ALA A 320 -0.39 -0.03 -18.91
N ASN A 321 -0.80 -0.58 -17.76
CA ASN A 321 -2.17 -0.51 -17.25
C ASN A 321 -2.42 0.72 -16.36
N GLY A 322 -1.40 1.56 -16.18
CA GLY A 322 -1.52 2.79 -15.42
C GLY A 322 -2.48 3.79 -16.08
N ILE A 323 -2.87 4.80 -15.30
CA ILE A 323 -3.75 5.87 -15.76
C ILE A 323 -2.96 7.17 -15.80
N LEU A 324 -3.06 7.89 -16.93
CA LEU A 324 -2.51 9.24 -17.05
C LEU A 324 -3.22 10.17 -16.07
N SER A 325 -2.49 10.66 -15.07
CA SER A 325 -3.07 11.42 -13.96
C SER A 325 -2.05 12.31 -13.27
N ILE A 326 -2.53 13.28 -12.49
CA ILE A 326 -1.70 14.11 -11.59
C ILE A 326 -1.92 13.60 -10.16
N GLY A 327 -0.82 13.32 -9.46
CA GLY A 327 -0.78 12.96 -8.06
C GLY A 327 -1.08 14.15 -7.14
N VAL A 328 -1.30 13.84 -5.85
CA VAL A 328 -1.56 14.84 -4.81
C VAL A 328 -0.37 15.79 -4.58
N ASP A 329 0.82 15.34 -4.93
CA ASP A 329 2.10 16.05 -4.86
C ASP A 329 2.48 16.76 -6.17
N GLY A 330 1.60 16.72 -7.18
CA GLY A 330 1.83 17.38 -8.48
C GLY A 330 2.63 16.54 -9.47
N ARG A 331 3.10 15.34 -9.09
CA ARG A 331 3.72 14.37 -10.01
C ARG A 331 2.73 13.90 -11.06
N ILE A 332 3.16 13.79 -12.30
CA ILE A 332 2.37 13.26 -13.41
C ILE A 332 2.72 11.79 -13.59
N PHE A 333 1.74 10.91 -13.45
CA PHE A 333 1.87 9.48 -13.72
C PHE A 333 1.64 9.22 -15.19
N VAL A 334 2.66 8.72 -15.91
CA VAL A 334 2.61 8.49 -17.35
C VAL A 334 2.72 6.99 -17.64
N PRO A 335 1.66 6.34 -18.14
CA PRO A 335 1.72 4.94 -18.53
C PRO A 335 2.71 4.71 -19.66
N CYS A 336 3.56 3.69 -19.56
CA CYS A 336 4.58 3.42 -20.57
C CYS A 336 4.02 3.09 -21.97
N ALA A 337 2.75 2.68 -22.03
CA ALA A 337 2.05 2.31 -23.26
C ALA A 337 1.16 3.42 -23.85
N ILE A 338 1.25 4.65 -23.32
CA ILE A 338 0.39 5.77 -23.72
C ILE A 338 0.60 6.20 -25.18
N ASP A 339 -0.48 6.69 -25.80
CA ASP A 339 -0.42 7.42 -27.06
C ASP A 339 0.21 8.82 -26.88
N ILE A 340 1.20 9.15 -27.72
CA ILE A 340 1.99 10.38 -27.57
C ILE A 340 1.18 11.64 -27.84
N GLN A 341 0.16 11.59 -28.70
CA GLN A 341 -0.74 12.73 -28.92
C GLN A 341 -1.56 13.02 -27.66
N SER A 342 -2.10 11.97 -27.04
CA SER A 342 -2.85 12.05 -25.79
C SER A 342 -1.98 12.58 -24.65
N LEU A 343 -0.74 12.10 -24.52
CA LEU A 343 0.24 12.62 -23.56
C LEU A 343 0.53 14.11 -23.80
N THR A 344 0.76 14.50 -25.06
CA THR A 344 1.05 15.90 -25.41
C THR A 344 -0.10 16.83 -25.04
N ASN A 345 -1.34 16.43 -25.35
CA ASN A 345 -2.53 17.23 -25.02
C ASN A 345 -2.71 17.35 -23.51
N PHE A 346 -2.58 16.23 -22.78
CA PHE A 346 -2.70 16.23 -21.34
C PHE A 346 -1.67 17.15 -20.67
N LEU A 347 -0.40 17.09 -21.10
CA LEU A 347 0.64 17.96 -20.57
C LEU A 347 0.36 19.43 -20.86
N LYS A 348 -0.12 19.79 -22.06
CA LYS A 348 -0.49 21.17 -22.38
C LYS A 348 -1.61 21.70 -21.48
N GLU A 349 -2.62 20.88 -21.19
CA GLU A 349 -3.77 21.27 -20.38
C GLU A 349 -3.46 21.30 -18.88
N ASN A 350 -2.55 20.45 -18.41
CA ASN A 350 -2.37 20.18 -16.98
C ASN A 350 -0.99 20.58 -16.41
N ARG A 351 -0.04 21.01 -17.26
CA ARG A 351 1.30 21.39 -16.81
C ARG A 351 1.27 22.46 -15.73
N GLU A 352 0.57 23.57 -15.96
CA GLU A 352 0.55 24.70 -15.02
C GLU A 352 0.01 24.26 -13.65
N LYS A 353 -1.08 23.49 -13.66
CA LYS A 353 -1.67 22.90 -12.47
C LYS A 353 -0.72 21.94 -11.73
N SER A 354 -0.02 21.07 -12.46
CA SER A 354 0.98 20.15 -11.89
C SER A 354 2.12 20.91 -11.21
N VAL A 355 2.63 21.97 -11.85
CA VAL A 355 3.70 22.82 -11.31
C VAL A 355 3.22 23.60 -10.08
N GLU A 356 2.01 24.14 -10.12
CA GLU A 356 1.41 24.86 -8.99
C GLU A 356 1.25 23.94 -7.76
N ILE A 357 0.71 22.73 -7.96
CA ILE A 357 0.55 21.74 -6.88
C ILE A 357 1.92 21.37 -6.31
N ASN A 358 2.93 21.14 -7.15
CA ASN A 358 4.28 20.81 -6.72
C ASN A 358 4.89 21.93 -5.85
N HIS A 359 4.86 23.18 -6.32
CA HIS A 359 5.36 24.32 -5.54
C HIS A 359 4.63 24.47 -4.21
N LYS A 360 3.30 24.32 -4.21
CA LYS A 360 2.51 24.37 -2.98
C LYS A 360 2.87 23.23 -2.02
N MET A 361 2.99 22.01 -2.52
CA MET A 361 3.38 20.84 -1.74
C MET A 361 4.78 21.02 -1.13
N GLN A 362 5.74 21.52 -1.92
CA GLN A 362 7.09 21.79 -1.45
C GLN A 362 7.12 22.86 -0.35
N ALA A 363 6.36 23.96 -0.52
CA ALA A 363 6.24 24.99 0.51
C ALA A 363 5.65 24.44 1.81
N LEU A 364 4.55 23.68 1.72
CA LEU A 364 3.90 23.06 2.87
C LEU A 364 4.83 22.06 3.59
N MET A 365 5.59 21.26 2.83
CA MET A 365 6.54 20.30 3.41
C MET A 365 7.71 21.00 4.12
N ASN A 366 8.20 22.12 3.58
CA ASN A 366 9.23 22.93 4.24
C ASN A 366 8.69 23.53 5.54
N GLU A 367 7.52 24.17 5.50
CA GLU A 367 6.86 24.75 6.67
C GLU A 367 6.56 23.69 7.75
N LEU A 368 6.15 22.49 7.31
CA LEU A 368 5.90 21.36 8.21
C LEU A 368 7.17 20.90 8.92
N ASN A 369 8.29 20.82 8.20
CA ASN A 369 9.58 20.45 8.78
C ASN A 369 10.09 21.52 9.75
N GLU A 370 10.00 22.79 9.38
CA GLU A 370 10.37 23.92 10.25
C GLU A 370 9.54 23.91 11.54
N SER A 371 8.21 23.83 11.41
CA SER A 371 7.29 23.79 12.55
C SER A 371 7.50 22.55 13.43
N ARG A 372 7.87 21.42 12.83
CA ARG A 372 8.21 20.20 13.56
C ARG A 372 9.46 20.40 14.42
N GLU A 373 10.53 20.94 13.86
CA GLU A 373 11.78 21.18 14.60
C GLU A 373 11.58 22.20 15.72
N GLU A 374 10.83 23.27 15.47
CA GLU A 374 10.47 24.25 16.50
C GLU A 374 9.66 23.60 17.63
N CYS A 375 8.65 22.79 17.30
CA CYS A 375 7.83 22.09 18.28
C CYS A 375 8.65 21.10 19.12
N ILE A 376 9.58 20.37 18.49
CA ILE A 376 10.54 19.49 19.19
C ILE A 376 11.37 20.30 20.19
N HIS A 377 11.89 21.45 19.78
CA HIS A 377 12.71 22.32 20.61
C HIS A 377 11.92 22.94 21.78
N GLU A 378 10.76 23.56 21.51
CA GLU A 378 9.94 24.25 22.51
C GLU A 378 9.37 23.30 23.57
N LEU A 379 8.85 22.15 23.13
CA LEU A 379 8.28 21.14 24.02
C LEU A 379 9.33 20.20 24.60
N LYS A 380 10.61 20.39 24.27
CA LYS A 380 11.75 19.54 24.68
C LYS A 380 11.49 18.06 24.40
N LEU A 381 10.90 17.77 23.25
CA LEU A 381 10.64 16.40 22.80
C LEU A 381 11.94 15.77 22.32
N ARG A 382 12.04 14.43 22.44
CA ARG A 382 13.15 13.69 21.83
C ARG A 382 13.02 13.62 20.31
N SER A 383 11.78 13.49 19.82
CA SER A 383 11.43 13.50 18.40
C SER A 383 9.92 13.66 18.25
N LEU A 384 9.49 14.13 17.08
CA LEU A 384 8.08 14.18 16.68
C LEU A 384 7.97 13.43 15.35
N ASN A 385 7.23 12.33 15.32
CA ASN A 385 7.08 11.48 14.14
C ASN A 385 5.60 11.23 13.87
N TRP A 386 5.25 10.97 12.62
CA TRP A 386 3.91 10.58 12.18
C TRP A 386 4.01 9.43 11.19
N GLU A 387 2.91 8.71 11.02
CA GLU A 387 2.82 7.63 10.04
C GLU A 387 2.96 8.17 8.60
N ALA A 388 3.59 7.39 7.72
CA ALA A 388 3.90 7.80 6.35
C ALA A 388 2.66 8.13 5.50
N ASN A 389 1.52 7.48 5.78
CA ASN A 389 0.22 7.73 5.15
C ASN A 389 -0.31 9.15 5.44
N LEU A 390 -0.05 9.71 6.63
CA LEU A 390 -0.45 11.06 7.02
C LEU A 390 0.41 12.12 6.34
N GLY A 391 1.64 11.77 5.95
CA GLY A 391 2.55 12.66 5.21
C GLY A 391 2.01 13.11 3.84
N GLN A 392 1.00 12.42 3.30
CA GLN A 392 0.32 12.83 2.06
C GLN A 392 -0.66 13.99 2.24
N ARG A 393 -0.89 14.45 3.48
CA ARG A 393 -1.78 15.58 3.83
C ARG A 393 -1.05 16.55 4.76
N PRO A 394 0.01 17.23 4.28
CA PRO A 394 0.82 18.11 5.12
C PRO A 394 0.01 19.23 5.77
N GLU A 395 -1.07 19.71 5.13
CA GLU A 395 -1.96 20.72 5.69
C GLU A 395 -2.62 20.27 7.00
N LYS A 396 -3.06 19.00 7.07
CA LYS A 396 -3.66 18.44 8.28
C LYS A 396 -2.62 18.20 9.38
N LEU A 397 -1.40 17.86 9.00
CA LEU A 397 -0.30 17.71 9.94
C LEU A 397 0.14 19.06 10.51
N LEU A 398 0.24 20.10 9.67
CA LEU A 398 0.51 21.47 10.09
C LEU A 398 -0.56 21.95 11.09
N ASP A 399 -1.85 21.77 10.80
CA ASP A 399 -2.93 22.09 11.74
C ASP A 399 -2.72 21.42 13.11
N CYS A 400 -2.28 20.15 13.13
CA CYS A 400 -1.97 19.43 14.35
C CYS A 400 -0.75 20.00 15.07
N ILE A 401 0.33 20.31 14.35
CA ILE A 401 1.54 20.89 14.95
C ILE A 401 1.24 22.28 15.53
N TYR A 402 0.45 23.10 14.83
CA TYR A 402 0.03 24.40 15.33
C TYR A 402 -0.82 24.33 16.59
N ARG A 403 -1.62 23.26 16.75
CA ARG A 403 -2.35 23.00 18.00
C ARG A 403 -1.46 22.50 19.14
N LEU A 404 -0.33 21.87 18.81
CA LEU A 404 0.66 21.38 19.78
C LEU A 404 1.58 22.48 20.28
N ARG A 405 1.84 23.51 19.46
CA ARG A 405 2.57 24.70 19.89
C ARG A 405 1.85 25.27 21.13
N PRO A 406 2.56 25.55 22.24
CA PRO A 406 1.92 26.08 23.43
C PRO A 406 1.14 27.35 23.05
N PHE A 407 -0.12 27.43 23.47
CA PHE A 407 -0.94 28.64 23.34
C PHE A 407 -0.15 29.81 23.94
N ASP A 408 0.44 30.65 23.09
CA ASP A 408 0.98 31.93 23.50
C ASP A 408 -0.19 32.77 24.04
N PRO A 409 -0.20 33.17 25.33
CA PRO A 409 -1.28 33.97 25.89
C PRO A 409 -1.48 35.32 25.18
N HIS A 410 -0.55 35.73 24.32
CA HIS A 410 -0.60 37.01 23.61
C HIS A 410 -1.22 36.96 22.22
N PHE A 411 -1.54 35.78 21.67
CA PHE A 411 -2.24 35.66 20.38
C PHE A 411 -3.75 35.49 20.56
N ASN A 412 -4.38 36.41 21.32
CA ASN A 412 -5.82 36.44 21.46
C ASN A 412 -6.37 37.83 21.13
N LYS A 413 -6.41 38.14 19.82
CA LYS A 413 -7.51 38.92 19.26
C LYS A 413 -8.00 38.26 17.98
N SER A 414 -9.19 37.69 18.11
CA SER A 414 -10.15 37.33 17.06
C SER A 414 -9.75 36.26 16.05
N ALA A 415 -10.12 35.02 16.36
CA ALA A 415 -10.88 34.20 15.44
C ALA A 415 -11.76 33.22 16.22
N ASN A 416 -13.05 33.54 16.32
CA ASN A 416 -14.08 32.59 16.69
C ASN A 416 -14.03 31.40 15.72
N ILE A 417 -13.96 30.19 16.24
CA ILE A 417 -14.35 28.99 15.51
C ILE A 417 -15.54 28.39 16.26
N CYS A 418 -16.73 28.83 15.85
CA CYS A 418 -17.90 27.99 15.87
C CYS A 418 -17.89 27.15 14.58
N GLU A 419 -18.20 25.85 14.75
CA GLU A 419 -18.38 24.76 13.77
C GLU A 419 -17.14 24.12 13.12
#